data_AF-A0A0F9UG67-F1
#
_entry.id   AF-A0A0F9UG67-F1
#
_cell.length_a   1.000
_cell.length_b   1.000
_cell.length_c   1.000
_cell.angle_alpha   90.00
_cell.angle_beta   90.00
_cell.angle_gamma   90.00
#
_symmetry.space_group_name_H-M   'P 1'
#
loop_
_entity.id
_entity.type
_entity.pdbx_description
1 polymer ?
#
loop_
_entity_poly.entity_id
_entity_poly.type
_entity_poly.pdbx_seq_one_letter_code
_entity_poly.pdbx_strand_id
1 'polypeptide(L)'
;MSNMFNAAKEAAKPKASPKKGSKVEVTITGLRELAALKDVIKAIEASVETLDGELKEKTADHFATEGARTGTKPANFNGIDVGASASCQLRKRTSRSVLTDAECELLDERGVPYDTSEDITTTYIINPEYKDDDKLLGRVSKALEGVKGIPSDFLEYQEGTPKRTVTDESMAAAFAEKDKDTILELISVVGTLANRMKFEGNLDEAMDVVKELLG
;
A
#
# COMPACT_ATOMS: atom_id res chain seq x y z
N MET A 1 13.41 29.56 -24.39
CA MET A 1 13.63 28.10 -24.25
C MET A 1 12.41 27.40 -24.81
N SER A 2 12.55 26.82 -26.01
CA SER A 2 11.49 26.01 -26.63
C SER A 2 11.72 24.56 -26.26
N ASN A 3 10.78 23.97 -25.54
CA ASN A 3 10.79 22.56 -25.16
C ASN A 3 10.02 21.75 -26.22
N MET A 4 10.43 20.51 -26.45
CA MET A 4 9.87 19.55 -27.41
C MET A 4 8.37 19.24 -27.18
N PHE A 5 7.84 19.61 -26.00
CA PHE A 5 6.46 19.38 -25.57
C PHE A 5 5.51 20.57 -25.80
N ASN A 6 5.98 21.69 -26.36
CA ASN A 6 5.16 22.90 -26.51
C ASN A 6 3.94 22.73 -27.46
N ALA A 7 3.83 21.63 -28.19
CA ALA A 7 2.73 21.34 -29.12
C ALA A 7 1.91 20.09 -28.75
N ALA A 8 2.15 19.47 -27.59
CA ALA A 8 1.42 18.29 -27.16
C ALA A 8 -0.05 18.65 -26.84
N LYS A 9 -1.00 17.93 -27.44
CA LYS A 9 -2.43 18.07 -27.11
C LYS A 9 -2.75 17.27 -25.86
N GLU A 10 -3.44 17.90 -24.90
CA GLU A 10 -4.00 17.20 -23.74
C GLU A 10 -4.95 16.07 -24.18
N ALA A 11 -4.83 14.92 -23.52
CA ALA A 11 -5.76 13.81 -23.69
C ALA A 11 -7.15 14.22 -23.21
N ALA A 12 -8.16 13.99 -24.03
CA ALA A 12 -9.55 14.27 -23.67
C ALA A 12 -9.99 13.40 -22.48
N LYS A 13 -10.53 14.01 -21.42
CA LYS A 13 -11.15 13.28 -20.31
C LYS A 13 -12.29 12.39 -20.84
N PRO A 14 -12.44 11.15 -20.35
CA PRO A 14 -13.52 10.27 -20.75
C PRO A 14 -14.89 10.91 -20.45
N LYS A 15 -15.81 10.84 -21.42
CA LYS A 15 -17.19 11.34 -21.27
C LYS A 15 -17.88 10.60 -20.12
N ALA A 16 -18.52 11.37 -19.24
CA ALA A 16 -19.40 10.83 -18.23
C ALA A 16 -20.52 10.00 -18.88
N SER A 17 -20.73 8.81 -18.34
CA SER A 17 -21.75 7.87 -18.80
C SER A 17 -23.18 8.45 -18.67
N PRO A 18 -24.08 8.19 -19.64
CA PRO A 18 -25.44 8.72 -19.64
C PRO A 18 -26.26 8.20 -18.45
N LYS A 19 -27.17 9.04 -17.93
CA LYS A 19 -28.10 8.69 -16.84
C LYS A 19 -28.95 7.48 -17.23
N LYS A 20 -28.92 6.45 -16.38
CA LYS A 20 -29.67 5.19 -16.54
C LYS A 20 -31.18 5.46 -16.50
N GLY A 21 -31.92 4.99 -17.51
CA GLY A 21 -33.39 5.06 -17.55
C GLY A 21 -34.05 4.26 -16.40
N SER A 22 -35.34 4.52 -16.16
CA SER A 22 -36.10 3.86 -15.09
C SER A 22 -36.13 2.34 -15.30
N LYS A 23 -35.75 1.61 -14.26
CA LYS A 23 -35.70 0.14 -14.30
C LYS A 23 -37.12 -0.42 -14.16
N VAL A 24 -37.41 -1.48 -14.91
CA VAL A 24 -38.66 -2.24 -14.77
C VAL A 24 -38.60 -3.02 -13.46
N GLU A 25 -39.66 -2.93 -12.65
CA GLU A 25 -39.79 -3.70 -11.41
C GLU A 25 -40.36 -5.09 -11.73
N VAL A 26 -39.66 -6.13 -11.31
CA VAL A 26 -40.08 -7.53 -11.45
C VAL A 26 -39.99 -8.19 -10.08
N THR A 27 -41.03 -8.92 -9.68
CA THR A 27 -41.03 -9.65 -8.42
C THR A 27 -40.08 -10.84 -8.49
N ILE A 28 -39.07 -10.87 -7.62
CA ILE A 28 -38.09 -11.97 -7.49
C ILE A 28 -38.13 -12.49 -6.05
N THR A 29 -38.55 -13.74 -5.86
CA THR A 29 -38.55 -14.42 -4.56
C THR A 29 -37.10 -14.67 -4.08
N GLY A 30 -36.83 -14.51 -2.79
CA GLY A 30 -35.47 -14.66 -2.23
C GLY A 30 -34.63 -13.38 -2.25
N LEU A 31 -35.08 -12.33 -2.94
CA LEU A 31 -34.35 -11.06 -3.06
C LEU A 31 -34.20 -10.36 -1.70
N ARG A 32 -35.23 -10.43 -0.85
CA ARG A 32 -35.22 -9.81 0.48
C ARG A 32 -34.21 -10.49 1.39
N GLU A 33 -34.19 -11.81 1.40
CA GLU A 33 -33.31 -12.63 2.24
C GLU A 33 -31.85 -12.41 1.86
N LEU A 34 -31.53 -12.42 0.56
CA LEU A 34 -30.18 -12.15 0.09
C LEU A 34 -29.74 -10.70 0.36
N ALA A 35 -30.64 -9.73 0.20
CA ALA A 35 -30.34 -8.33 0.53
C ALA A 35 -30.04 -8.17 2.02
N ALA A 36 -30.86 -8.77 2.89
CA ALA A 36 -30.64 -8.75 4.34
C ALA A 36 -29.30 -9.39 4.72
N LEU A 37 -28.94 -10.54 4.15
CA LEU A 37 -27.63 -11.16 4.40
C LEU A 37 -26.46 -10.27 3.97
N LYS A 38 -26.58 -9.58 2.83
CA LYS A 38 -25.53 -8.65 2.37
C LYS A 38 -25.36 -7.46 3.28
N ASP A 39 -26.46 -6.93 3.84
CA ASP A 39 -26.38 -5.82 4.77
C ASP A 39 -25.79 -6.26 6.11
N VAL A 40 -26.11 -7.47 6.60
CA VAL A 40 -25.47 -8.06 7.79
C VAL A 40 -23.98 -8.30 7.56
N ILE A 41 -23.57 -8.85 6.41
CA ILE A 41 -22.16 -9.05 6.07
C ILE A 41 -21.39 -7.72 6.13
N LYS A 42 -21.92 -6.66 5.54
CA LYS A 42 -21.28 -5.34 5.59
C LYS A 42 -21.15 -4.80 7.01
N ALA A 43 -22.18 -4.99 7.85
CA ALA A 43 -22.12 -4.58 9.24
C ALA A 43 -21.03 -5.36 10.00
N ILE A 44 -20.94 -6.68 9.80
CA ILE A 44 -19.87 -7.52 10.37
C ILE A 44 -18.50 -7.07 9.87
N GLU A 45 -18.33 -6.82 8.56
CA GLU A 45 -17.07 -6.36 7.97
C GLU A 45 -16.61 -5.03 8.60
N ALA A 46 -17.51 -4.07 8.78
CA ALA A 46 -17.21 -2.80 9.44
C ALA A 46 -16.81 -2.96 10.92
N SER A 47 -17.51 -3.84 11.65
CA SER A 47 -17.16 -4.17 13.04
C SER A 47 -15.80 -4.87 13.13
N VAL A 48 -15.49 -5.77 12.18
CA VAL A 48 -14.19 -6.43 12.08
C VAL A 48 -13.07 -5.41 11.83
N GLU A 49 -13.25 -4.47 10.92
CA GLU A 49 -12.26 -3.42 10.65
C GLU A 49 -11.97 -2.56 11.89
N THR A 50 -13.02 -2.21 12.64
CA THR A 50 -12.90 -1.42 13.87
C THR A 50 -12.13 -2.18 14.95
N LEU A 51 -12.54 -3.43 15.24
CA LEU A 51 -11.90 -4.27 16.25
C LEU A 51 -10.46 -4.64 15.88
N ASP A 52 -10.18 -4.89 14.59
CA ASP A 52 -8.81 -5.13 14.11
C ASP A 52 -7.92 -3.88 14.29
N GLY A 53 -8.47 -2.68 14.05
CA GLY A 53 -7.80 -1.41 14.35
C GLY A 53 -7.40 -1.29 15.82
N GLU A 54 -8.37 -1.48 16.73
CA GLU A 54 -8.12 -1.42 18.18
C GLU A 54 -7.10 -2.48 18.65
N LEU A 55 -7.18 -3.70 18.13
CA LEU A 55 -6.22 -4.76 18.47
C LEU A 55 -4.82 -4.46 17.93
N LYS A 56 -4.72 -3.86 16.73
CA LYS A 56 -3.44 -3.39 16.19
C LYS A 56 -2.85 -2.28 17.03
N GLU A 57 -3.64 -1.33 17.52
CA GLU A 57 -3.16 -0.28 18.43
C GLU A 57 -2.58 -0.88 19.72
N LYS A 58 -3.29 -1.80 20.37
CA LYS A 58 -2.79 -2.51 21.57
C LYS A 58 -1.51 -3.31 21.28
N THR A 59 -1.44 -3.92 20.10
CA THR A 59 -0.26 -4.67 19.66
C THR A 59 0.93 -3.75 19.40
N ALA A 60 0.70 -2.60 18.76
CA ALA A 60 1.70 -1.57 18.52
C ALA A 60 2.25 -1.03 19.85
N ASP A 61 1.36 -0.74 20.80
CA ASP A 61 1.70 -0.24 22.13
C ASP A 61 2.61 -1.22 22.88
N HIS A 62 2.31 -2.53 22.79
CA HIS A 62 3.15 -3.56 23.38
C HIS A 62 4.56 -3.60 22.75
N PHE A 63 4.64 -3.60 21.41
CA PHE A 63 5.94 -3.58 20.72
C PHE A 63 6.73 -2.31 21.04
N ALA A 64 6.10 -1.15 21.10
CA ALA A 64 6.76 0.10 21.40
C ALA A 64 7.23 0.18 22.86
N THR A 65 6.41 -0.29 23.80
CA THR A 65 6.75 -0.30 25.23
C THR A 65 7.93 -1.24 25.51
N GLU A 66 7.89 -2.47 25.01
CA GLU A 66 9.01 -3.41 25.18
C GLU A 66 10.24 -3.01 24.36
N GLY A 67 10.02 -2.40 23.20
CA GLY A 67 11.05 -1.84 22.34
C GLY A 67 11.80 -0.70 23.03
N ALA A 68 11.09 0.25 23.61
CA ALA A 68 11.65 1.36 24.38
C ALA A 68 12.51 0.86 25.55
N ARG A 69 12.03 -0.18 26.24
CA ARG A 69 12.72 -0.80 27.37
C ARG A 69 14.02 -1.51 26.97
N THR A 70 14.01 -2.22 25.85
CA THR A 70 15.14 -3.08 25.44
C THR A 70 16.08 -2.42 24.43
N GLY A 71 15.64 -1.37 23.74
CA GLY A 71 16.34 -0.76 22.61
C GLY A 71 16.45 -1.66 21.39
N THR A 72 15.66 -2.74 21.34
CA THR A 72 15.68 -3.75 20.28
C THR A 72 14.27 -4.19 19.95
N LYS A 73 14.05 -4.68 18.74
CA LYS A 73 12.76 -5.24 18.33
C LYS A 73 12.35 -6.40 19.26
N PRO A 74 11.19 -6.32 19.95
CA PRO A 74 10.67 -7.43 20.73
C PRO A 74 10.31 -8.63 19.85
N ALA A 75 10.37 -9.82 20.43
CA ALA A 75 9.90 -11.03 19.74
C ALA A 75 8.39 -10.94 19.46
N ASN A 76 7.95 -11.58 18.38
CA ASN A 76 6.52 -11.82 18.16
C ASN A 76 5.94 -12.59 19.34
N PHE A 77 4.69 -12.31 19.70
CA PHE A 77 4.05 -12.88 20.88
C PHE A 77 2.66 -13.43 20.55
N ASN A 78 2.08 -14.17 21.49
CA ASN A 78 0.72 -14.65 21.38
C ASN A 78 -0.17 -13.87 22.34
N GLY A 79 -1.25 -13.28 21.82
CA GLY A 79 -2.36 -12.78 22.61
C GLY A 79 -3.34 -13.91 22.91
N ILE A 80 -3.96 -13.85 24.08
CA ILE A 80 -5.07 -14.70 24.47
C ILE A 80 -6.18 -13.81 25.00
N ASP A 81 -7.41 -14.11 24.62
CA ASP A 81 -8.61 -13.50 25.17
C ASP A 81 -9.72 -14.53 25.13
N VAL A 82 -10.54 -14.60 26.18
CA VAL A 82 -11.59 -15.62 26.43
C VAL A 82 -11.98 -16.49 25.22
N GLY A 83 -11.37 -17.69 25.09
CA GLY A 83 -11.71 -18.64 24.01
C GLY A 83 -11.16 -18.29 22.62
N ALA A 84 -10.21 -17.36 22.53
CA ALA A 84 -9.53 -16.93 21.33
C ALA A 84 -8.02 -16.76 21.58
N SER A 85 -7.25 -17.01 20.53
CA SER A 85 -5.81 -16.78 20.52
C SER A 85 -5.41 -16.01 19.27
N ALA A 86 -4.37 -15.18 19.39
CA ALA A 86 -3.83 -14.42 18.27
C ALA A 86 -2.31 -14.52 18.23
N SER A 87 -1.73 -14.81 17.07
CA SER A 87 -0.30 -14.59 16.86
C SER A 87 -0.10 -13.14 16.42
N CYS A 88 0.48 -12.33 17.30
CA CYS A 88 0.73 -10.91 17.10
C CYS A 88 2.15 -10.71 16.57
N GLN A 89 2.25 -10.18 15.35
CA GLN A 89 3.52 -10.09 14.64
C GLN A 89 3.78 -8.69 14.13
N LEU A 90 4.98 -8.19 14.38
CA LEU A 90 5.52 -7.01 13.70
C LEU A 90 6.45 -7.48 12.59
N ARG A 91 6.03 -7.31 11.35
CA ARG A 91 6.81 -7.69 10.16
C ARG A 91 7.40 -6.46 9.51
N LYS A 92 8.52 -6.61 8.81
CA LYS A 92 9.03 -5.54 7.94
C LYS A 92 8.01 -5.27 6.82
N ARG A 93 7.81 -3.99 6.47
CA ARG A 93 7.01 -3.59 5.32
C ARG A 93 7.52 -4.29 4.05
N THR A 94 6.60 -4.78 3.22
CA THR A 94 6.99 -5.52 2.01
C THR A 94 7.53 -4.58 0.94
N SER A 95 8.42 -5.07 0.07
CA SER A 95 8.95 -4.29 -1.06
C SER A 95 7.90 -3.87 -2.10
N ARG A 96 6.64 -4.33 -1.97
CA ARG A 96 5.51 -3.92 -2.82
C ARG A 96 4.79 -2.67 -2.29
N SER A 97 5.00 -2.30 -1.04
CA SER A 97 4.42 -1.11 -0.43
C SER A 97 5.50 -0.04 -0.35
N VAL A 98 5.63 0.73 -1.43
CA VAL A 98 6.64 1.80 -1.57
C VAL A 98 6.37 2.89 -0.55
N LEU A 99 7.44 3.50 -0.02
CA LEU A 99 7.35 4.68 0.86
C LEU A 99 6.87 5.90 0.06
N THR A 100 5.99 6.70 0.65
CA THR A 100 5.59 8.02 0.15
C THR A 100 6.65 9.09 0.49
N ASP A 101 6.59 10.26 -0.15
CA ASP A 101 7.58 11.32 0.10
C ASP A 101 7.55 11.81 1.55
N ALA A 102 6.36 12.00 2.12
CA ALA A 102 6.20 12.39 3.53
C ALA A 102 6.76 11.33 4.50
N GLU A 103 6.60 10.04 4.18
CA GLU A 103 7.21 8.97 4.97
C GLU A 103 8.75 8.99 4.86
N CYS A 104 9.30 9.36 3.70
CA CYS A 104 10.74 9.47 3.53
C CYS A 104 11.32 10.67 4.30
N GLU A 105 10.64 11.82 4.26
CA GLU A 105 11.03 13.02 5.04
C GLU A 105 11.09 12.69 6.53
N LEU A 106 10.08 12.00 7.06
CA LEU A 106 10.06 11.56 8.46
C LEU A 106 11.24 10.61 8.79
N LEU A 107 11.56 9.66 7.90
CA LEU A 107 12.68 8.74 8.12
C LEU A 107 14.03 9.49 8.08
N ASP A 108 14.18 10.45 7.16
CA ASP A 108 15.39 11.26 7.02
C ASP A 108 15.61 12.18 8.25
N GLU A 109 14.55 12.82 8.74
CA GLU A 109 14.58 13.64 9.98
C GLU A 109 15.04 12.85 11.20
N ARG A 110 14.73 11.56 11.24
CA ARG A 110 15.06 10.65 12.34
C ARG A 110 16.32 9.80 12.08
N GLY A 111 17.00 10.01 10.94
CA GLY A 111 18.21 9.26 10.60
C GLY A 111 17.99 7.76 10.37
N VAL A 112 16.77 7.35 10.00
CA VAL A 112 16.42 5.94 9.74
C VAL A 112 16.67 5.62 8.26
N PRO A 113 17.63 4.74 7.93
CA PRO A 113 17.98 4.45 6.54
C PRO A 113 16.89 3.62 5.83
N TYR A 114 16.69 3.85 4.54
CA TYR A 114 15.87 3.02 3.65
C TYR A 114 16.62 2.75 2.32
N ASP A 115 16.30 1.64 1.66
CA ASP A 115 16.93 1.22 0.41
C ASP A 115 16.23 1.89 -0.79
N THR A 116 17.00 2.21 -1.83
CA THR A 116 16.48 2.77 -3.08
C THR A 116 16.87 1.85 -4.23
N SER A 117 15.90 1.19 -4.84
CA SER A 117 16.09 0.33 -6.01
C SER A 117 15.29 0.83 -7.21
N GLU A 118 15.66 0.41 -8.41
CA GLU A 118 14.91 0.71 -9.63
C GLU A 118 13.85 -0.39 -9.84
N ASP A 119 12.55 -0.06 -9.86
CA ASP A 119 11.47 -1.05 -10.00
C ASP A 119 11.27 -1.56 -11.44
N ILE A 120 11.85 -0.88 -12.43
CA ILE A 120 11.64 -1.18 -13.85
C ILE A 120 13.00 -1.50 -14.48
N THR A 121 13.13 -2.70 -15.07
CA THR A 121 14.36 -3.14 -15.75
C THR A 121 14.09 -3.58 -17.20
N THR A 122 15.02 -3.16 -18.07
CA THR A 122 15.24 -3.48 -19.51
C THR A 122 14.19 -3.00 -20.51
N THR A 123 14.45 -1.80 -21.04
CA THR A 123 13.95 -1.31 -22.32
C THR A 123 15.14 -1.02 -23.24
N TYR A 124 14.93 -0.88 -24.55
CA TYR A 124 15.99 -0.59 -25.52
C TYR A 124 16.70 0.73 -25.20
N ILE A 125 17.99 0.63 -24.90
CA ILE A 125 18.88 1.75 -24.57
C ILE A 125 19.69 2.16 -25.80
N ILE A 126 19.76 3.46 -26.04
CA ILE A 126 20.73 4.04 -26.96
C ILE A 126 22.12 3.87 -26.34
N ASN A 127 23.13 3.57 -27.16
CA ASN A 127 24.51 3.43 -26.70
C ASN A 127 24.89 4.65 -25.80
N PRO A 128 25.32 4.42 -24.54
CA PRO A 128 25.63 5.48 -23.58
C PRO A 128 26.64 6.52 -24.06
N GLU A 129 27.49 6.19 -25.03
CA GLU A 129 28.41 7.13 -25.68
C GLU A 129 27.70 8.31 -26.35
N TYR A 130 26.45 8.09 -26.78
CA TYR A 130 25.67 9.05 -27.56
C TYR A 130 24.40 9.51 -26.85
N LYS A 131 24.21 9.12 -25.59
CA LYS A 131 23.01 9.45 -24.80
C LYS A 131 22.84 10.95 -24.57
N ASP A 132 23.94 11.70 -24.61
CA ASP A 132 23.98 13.16 -24.41
C ASP A 132 24.28 13.89 -25.75
N ASP A 133 24.32 13.17 -26.89
CA ASP A 133 24.49 13.78 -28.22
C ASP A 133 23.12 14.16 -28.79
N ASP A 134 22.60 15.30 -28.30
CA ASP A 134 21.32 15.89 -28.70
C ASP A 134 21.18 16.01 -30.23
N LYS A 135 22.28 16.20 -30.95
CA LYS A 135 22.29 16.32 -32.41
C LYS A 135 22.11 14.97 -33.08
N LEU A 136 22.77 13.91 -32.58
CA LEU A 136 22.57 12.56 -33.09
C LEU A 136 21.15 12.08 -32.80
N LEU A 137 20.69 12.26 -31.57
CA LEU A 137 19.35 11.88 -31.13
C LEU A 137 18.25 12.60 -31.95
N GLY A 138 18.42 13.89 -32.21
CA GLY A 138 17.52 14.66 -33.08
C GLY A 138 17.52 14.17 -34.54
N ARG A 139 18.66 13.72 -35.07
CA ARG A 139 18.74 13.14 -36.43
C ARG A 139 18.07 11.77 -36.52
N VAL A 140 18.22 10.94 -35.48
CA VAL A 140 17.59 9.61 -35.41
C VAL A 140 16.07 9.76 -35.34
N SER A 141 15.57 10.63 -34.46
CA SER A 141 14.13 10.91 -34.36
C SER A 141 13.54 11.40 -35.69
N LYS A 142 14.19 12.38 -36.34
CA LYS A 142 13.76 12.93 -37.63
C LYS A 142 13.83 11.93 -38.79
N ALA A 143 14.78 10.99 -38.76
CA ALA A 143 14.87 9.95 -39.77
C ALA A 143 13.71 8.94 -39.65
N LEU A 144 13.26 8.67 -38.43
CA LEU A 144 12.16 7.75 -38.14
C LEU A 144 10.79 8.33 -38.51
N GLU A 145 10.60 9.65 -38.43
CA GLU A 145 9.37 10.35 -38.87
C GLU A 145 9.01 10.10 -40.34
N GLY A 146 10.01 9.85 -41.20
CA GLY A 146 9.81 9.63 -42.64
C GLY A 146 9.50 8.18 -43.04
N VAL A 147 9.57 7.23 -42.11
CA VAL A 147 9.43 5.81 -42.42
C VAL A 147 7.96 5.40 -42.34
N LYS A 148 7.41 5.03 -43.50
CA LYS A 148 6.01 4.59 -43.62
C LYS A 148 5.77 3.34 -42.75
N GLY A 149 4.87 3.45 -41.78
CA GLY A 149 4.48 2.35 -40.89
C GLY A 149 5.09 2.41 -39.48
N ILE A 150 5.94 3.40 -39.19
CA ILE A 150 6.42 3.65 -37.82
C ILE A 150 5.41 4.55 -37.09
N PRO A 151 4.87 4.11 -35.94
CA PRO A 151 4.03 4.94 -35.09
C PRO A 151 4.77 6.18 -34.55
N SER A 152 4.06 7.29 -34.35
CA SER A 152 4.66 8.54 -33.84
C SER A 152 5.15 8.48 -32.39
N ASP A 153 4.74 7.44 -31.66
CA ASP A 153 5.12 7.09 -30.28
C ASP A 153 6.20 6.01 -30.22
N PHE A 154 6.87 5.70 -31.34
CA PHE A 154 7.95 4.70 -31.38
C PHE A 154 9.14 5.02 -30.46
N LEU A 155 9.33 6.30 -30.10
CA LEU A 155 10.30 6.74 -29.10
C LEU A 155 9.55 7.45 -27.95
N GLU A 156 9.55 6.82 -26.78
CA GLU A 156 8.95 7.39 -25.57
C GLU A 156 10.04 7.76 -24.56
N TYR A 157 9.88 8.92 -23.93
CA TYR A 157 10.69 9.34 -22.78
C TYR A 157 9.95 8.92 -21.51
N GLN A 158 10.61 8.12 -20.67
CA GLN A 158 10.10 7.76 -19.35
C GLN A 158 11.08 8.22 -18.29
N GLU A 159 10.62 9.13 -17.44
CA GLU A 159 11.37 9.57 -16.26
C GLU A 159 11.36 8.44 -15.21
N GLY A 160 12.54 8.05 -14.73
CA GLY A 160 12.65 7.03 -13.70
C GLY A 160 12.15 7.55 -12.36
N THR A 161 11.21 6.84 -11.73
CA THR A 161 10.79 7.11 -10.36
C THR A 161 11.52 6.17 -9.40
N PRO A 162 12.18 6.69 -8.34
CA PRO A 162 12.88 5.85 -7.38
C PRO A 162 11.90 4.99 -6.58
N LYS A 163 12.21 3.71 -6.39
CA LYS A 163 11.47 2.85 -5.46
C LYS A 163 12.23 2.76 -4.15
N ARG A 164 11.61 3.28 -3.10
CA ARG A 164 12.16 3.29 -1.74
C ARG A 164 11.53 2.17 -0.91
N THR A 165 12.36 1.34 -0.30
CA THR A 165 11.94 0.16 0.48
C THR A 165 12.64 0.09 1.82
N VAL A 166 11.90 -0.37 2.83
CA VAL A 166 12.40 -0.55 4.19
C VAL A 166 13.36 -1.76 4.27
N THR A 167 14.44 -1.64 5.04
CA THR A 167 15.41 -2.70 5.31
C THR A 167 15.28 -3.27 6.73
N ASP A 168 16.00 -4.34 7.04
CA ASP A 168 16.03 -4.85 8.42
C ASP A 168 16.76 -3.87 9.37
N GLU A 169 17.70 -3.08 8.83
CA GLU A 169 18.38 -2.01 9.55
C GLU A 169 17.42 -0.87 9.90
N SER A 170 16.49 -0.52 9.00
CA SER A 170 15.43 0.46 9.30
C SER A 170 14.62 0.06 10.54
N MET A 171 14.33 -1.24 10.66
CA MET A 171 13.61 -1.74 11.84
C MET A 171 14.47 -1.74 13.10
N ALA A 172 15.75 -2.12 13.01
CA ALA A 172 16.65 -2.03 14.16
C ALA A 172 16.82 -0.57 14.63
N ALA A 173 16.97 0.37 13.70
CA ALA A 173 17.10 1.80 13.97
C ALA A 173 15.86 2.38 14.65
N ALA A 174 14.65 2.03 14.17
CA ALA A 174 13.41 2.49 14.80
C ALA A 174 13.33 2.13 16.30
N PHE A 175 13.77 0.93 16.68
CA PHE A 175 13.78 0.51 18.09
C PHE A 175 14.97 1.07 18.90
N ALA A 176 16.01 1.59 18.24
CA ALA A 176 17.17 2.19 18.90
C ALA A 176 16.87 3.57 19.50
N GLU A 177 15.79 4.24 19.06
CA GLU A 177 15.32 5.54 19.56
C GLU A 177 14.94 5.50 21.05
N LYS A 178 14.53 4.34 21.57
CA LYS A 178 14.17 4.10 22.98
C LYS A 178 13.07 4.99 23.58
N ASP A 179 12.48 5.87 22.77
CA ASP A 179 11.30 6.66 23.09
C ASP A 179 10.04 5.98 22.55
N LYS A 180 9.04 5.76 23.41
CA LYS A 180 7.85 4.97 23.08
C LYS A 180 7.03 5.60 21.94
N ASP A 181 6.80 6.91 22.01
CA ASP A 181 5.93 7.62 21.07
C ASP A 181 6.61 7.70 19.69
N THR A 182 7.92 7.97 19.69
CA THR A 182 8.76 7.90 18.48
C THR A 182 8.77 6.49 17.89
N ILE A 183 8.92 5.44 18.70
CA ILE A 183 8.88 4.05 18.21
C ILE A 183 7.50 3.76 17.59
N LEU A 184 6.39 4.15 18.23
CA LEU A 184 5.04 3.97 17.69
C LEU A 184 4.87 4.60 16.31
N GLU A 185 5.33 5.84 16.17
CA GLU A 185 5.33 6.56 14.90
C GLU A 185 6.15 5.81 13.84
N LEU A 186 7.39 5.45 14.15
CA LEU A 186 8.29 4.80 13.20
C LEU A 186 7.83 3.40 12.79
N ILE A 187 7.36 2.56 13.72
CA ILE A 187 6.91 1.19 13.38
C ILE A 187 5.64 1.17 12.53
N SER A 188 4.84 2.25 12.54
CA SER A 188 3.70 2.41 11.63
C SER A 188 4.15 2.57 10.17
N VAL A 189 5.37 3.07 9.95
CA VAL A 189 5.96 3.33 8.63
C VAL A 189 6.84 2.17 8.16
N VAL A 190 7.73 1.68 9.03
CA VAL A 190 8.72 0.65 8.67
C VAL A 190 8.18 -0.78 8.86
N GLY A 191 7.12 -0.91 9.65
CA GLY A 191 6.52 -2.18 10.03
C GLY A 191 5.16 -2.44 9.39
N THR A 192 4.69 -3.66 9.55
CA THR A 192 3.30 -4.03 9.30
C THR A 192 2.88 -4.96 10.43
N LEU A 193 1.83 -4.57 11.15
CA LEU A 193 1.22 -5.39 12.19
C LEU A 193 0.31 -6.43 11.55
N ALA A 194 0.54 -7.68 11.91
CA ALA A 194 -0.26 -8.80 11.46
C ALA A 194 -0.69 -9.64 12.68
N ASN A 195 -2.00 -9.59 12.96
CA ASN A 195 -2.62 -10.37 14.01
C ASN A 195 -3.37 -11.54 13.37
N ARG A 196 -2.86 -12.76 13.57
CA ARG A 196 -3.53 -13.98 13.07
C ARG A 196 -4.37 -14.56 14.19
N MET A 197 -5.67 -14.30 14.12
CA MET A 197 -6.64 -14.67 15.15
C MET A 197 -7.21 -16.06 14.87
N LYS A 198 -7.53 -16.76 15.95
CA LYS A 198 -8.25 -18.02 15.96
C LYS A 198 -9.27 -17.99 17.08
N PHE A 199 -10.53 -18.21 16.74
CA PHE A 199 -11.57 -18.51 17.72
C PHE A 199 -11.56 -20.02 18.01
N GLU A 200 -11.58 -20.39 19.28
CA GLU A 200 -11.51 -21.78 19.73
C GLU A 200 -12.89 -22.36 20.06
N GLY A 201 -13.92 -21.50 20.11
CA GLY A 201 -15.31 -21.89 20.28
C GLY A 201 -15.98 -22.42 19.00
N ASN A 202 -17.25 -22.81 19.14
CA ASN A 202 -18.07 -23.33 18.05
C ASN A 202 -18.86 -22.21 17.31
N LEU A 203 -19.61 -22.58 16.26
CA LEU A 203 -20.36 -21.61 15.46
C LEU A 203 -21.49 -20.92 16.24
N ASP A 204 -22.17 -21.63 17.14
CA ASP A 204 -23.25 -21.05 17.94
C ASP A 204 -22.70 -19.99 18.90
N GLU A 205 -21.58 -20.31 19.57
CA GLU A 205 -20.83 -19.37 20.40
C GLU A 205 -20.35 -18.14 19.60
N ALA A 206 -19.84 -18.35 18.37
CA ALA A 206 -19.43 -17.25 17.50
C ALA A 206 -20.62 -16.36 17.09
N MET A 207 -21.77 -16.97 16.81
CA MET A 207 -22.99 -16.23 16.47
C MET A 207 -23.53 -15.44 17.65
N ASP A 208 -23.39 -15.96 18.88
CA ASP A 208 -23.79 -15.23 20.09
C ASP A 208 -22.89 -14.01 20.32
N VAL A 209 -21.57 -14.14 20.13
CA VAL A 209 -20.64 -12.99 20.14
C VAL A 209 -21.03 -11.96 19.06
N VAL A 210 -21.34 -12.40 17.84
CA VAL A 210 -21.75 -11.49 16.76
C VAL A 210 -23.05 -10.75 17.09
N LYS A 211 -24.04 -11.43 17.71
CA LYS A 211 -25.27 -10.77 18.16
C LYS A 211 -24.97 -9.72 19.22
N GLU A 212 -24.16 -10.04 20.22
CA GLU A 212 -23.77 -9.08 21.26
C GLU A 212 -23.08 -7.84 20.68
N LEU A 213 -22.26 -8.01 19.64
CA LEU A 213 -21.57 -6.91 18.97
C LEU A 213 -22.48 -6.04 18.08
N LEU A 214 -23.54 -6.61 17.51
CA LEU A 214 -24.41 -5.93 16.54
C LEU A 214 -25.75 -5.46 17.10
N GLY A 215 -26.13 -5.91 18.31
CA GLY A 215 -27.41 -5.60 18.96
C GLY A 215 -28.56 -6.48 18.49
#